data_AF-A0A2D6NWX2-F1
#
_entry.id   AF-A0A2D6NWX2-F1
#
_cell.length_a   1.000
_cell.length_b   1.000
_cell.length_c   1.000
_cell.angle_alpha   90.00
_cell.angle_beta   90.00
_cell.angle_gamma   90.00
#
_symmetry.space_group_name_H-M   'P 1'
#
loop_
_entity.id
_entity.type
_entity.pdbx_description
1 polymer ?
#
loop_
_entity_poly.entity_id
_entity_poly.type
_entity_poly.pdbx_seq_one_letter_code
_entity_poly.pdbx_strand_id
1 'polypeptide(L)' 'MKLWFKNRRFGIGWYPCSWEGWAVIGVYLVLMGFLVKNYLVKMNTSEYIFAVVVLTGLLIVVSYKKGEQLDWRIWK' A
#
# COMPACT_ATOMS: atom_id res chain seq x y z
N MET A 1 -18.87 2.83 -10.46
CA MET A 1 -17.84 1.85 -10.02
C MET A 1 -17.49 2.17 -8.57
N LYS A 2 -17.49 1.20 -7.66
CA LYS A 2 -17.08 1.43 -6.27
C LYS A 2 -15.57 1.68 -6.23
N LEU A 3 -15.18 2.86 -5.76
CA LEU A 3 -13.78 3.23 -5.64
C LEU A 3 -13.19 2.55 -4.41
N TRP A 4 -12.11 1.80 -4.58
CA TRP A 4 -11.50 1.09 -3.46
C TRP A 4 -10.67 2.04 -2.60
N PHE A 5 -10.00 2.94 -3.30
CA PHE A 5 -9.10 3.95 -2.77
C PHE A 5 -9.54 5.31 -3.30
N LYS A 6 -9.80 6.26 -2.41
CA LYS A 6 -10.23 7.61 -2.77
C LYS A 6 -9.03 8.55 -2.70
N ASN A 7 -8.96 9.50 -3.63
CA ASN A 7 -7.90 10.49 -3.60
C ASN A 7 -8.15 11.47 -2.44
N ARG A 8 -7.09 11.91 -1.74
CA ARG A 8 -7.26 12.99 -0.76
C ARG A 8 -7.67 14.27 -1.48
N ARG A 9 -8.62 15.00 -0.88
CA ARG A 9 -9.13 16.28 -1.41
C ARG A 9 -8.05 17.36 -1.49
N PHE A 10 -7.00 17.21 -0.67
CA PHE A 10 -5.80 18.05 -0.66
C PHE A 10 -4.57 17.15 -0.48
N GLY A 11 -3.58 17.31 -1.35
CA GLY A 11 -2.31 16.58 -1.33
C GLY A 11 -2.24 15.38 -2.29
N ILE A 12 -1.12 14.66 -2.22
CA ILE A 12 -0.83 13.50 -3.07
C ILE A 12 -1.06 12.22 -2.26
N GLY A 13 -1.97 11.37 -2.72
CA GLY A 13 -2.08 10.00 -2.23
C GLY A 13 -3.51 9.52 -2.03
N TRP A 14 -3.63 8.22 -1.82
CA TRP A 14 -4.91 7.54 -1.67
C TRP A 14 -5.16 7.09 -0.24
N TYR A 15 -6.44 6.99 0.13
CA TYR A 15 -6.86 6.34 1.37
C TYR A 15 -7.96 5.31 1.08
N PRO A 16 -7.99 4.18 1.81
CA PRO A 16 -9.02 3.16 1.62
C PRO A 16 -10.39 3.75 1.98
N CYS A 17 -11.32 3.72 1.03
CA CYS A 17 -12.70 4.20 1.22
C CYS A 17 -13.72 3.05 1.17
N SER A 18 -13.24 1.82 0.96
CA SER A 18 -14.03 0.60 0.82
C SER A 18 -13.49 -0.51 1.71
N TRP A 19 -14.32 -1.53 1.97
CA TRP A 19 -13.89 -2.74 2.64
C TRP A 19 -12.75 -3.44 1.88
N GLU A 20 -12.77 -3.44 0.54
CA GLU A 20 -11.70 -4.03 -0.26
C GLU A 20 -10.35 -3.29 -0.06
N GLY A 21 -10.38 -1.96 0.02
CA GLY A 21 -9.18 -1.16 0.31
C GLY A 21 -8.61 -1.44 1.70
N TRP A 22 -9.47 -1.59 2.71
CA TRP A 22 -9.06 -2.00 4.05
C TRP A 22 -8.54 -3.43 4.09
N ALA A 23 -9.13 -4.37 3.33
CA ALA A 23 -8.64 -5.73 3.21
C ALA A 23 -7.23 -5.77 2.61
N VAL A 24 -6.96 -4.96 1.58
CA VAL A 24 -5.61 -4.84 0.98
C VAL A 24 -4.60 -4.31 2.01
N ILE A 25 -4.96 -3.29 2.78
CA ILE A 25 -4.12 -2.75 3.87
C ILE A 25 -3.88 -3.83 4.93
N GLY A 26 -4.92 -4.58 5.32
CA GLY A 26 -4.81 -5.67 6.29
C GLY A 26 -3.86 -6.77 5.83
N VAL A 27 -3.98 -7.22 4.58
CA VAL A 27 -3.06 -8.21 3.98
C VAL A 27 -1.64 -7.67 3.97
N TYR A 28 -1.44 -6.40 3.59
CA TYR A 28 -0.13 -5.77 3.61
C TYR A 28 0.49 -5.78 5.01
N LEU A 29 -0.27 -5.41 6.05
CA LEU A 29 0.19 -5.41 7.44
C LEU A 29 0.55 -6.82 7.94
N VAL A 30 -0.25 -7.83 7.60
CA VAL A 30 0.04 -9.23 7.95
C VAL A 30 1.33 -9.71 7.30
N LEU A 31 1.51 -9.43 6.01
CA LEU A 31 2.73 -9.79 5.28
C LEU A 31 3.96 -9.04 5.82
N MET A 32 3.81 -7.77 6.18
CA MET A 32 4.87 -7.00 6.85
C MET A 32 5.26 -7.62 8.19
N GLY A 33 4.29 -7.97 9.04
CA GLY A 33 4.54 -8.64 10.31
C GLY A 33 5.29 -9.97 10.11
N PHE A 34 4.93 -10.73 9.08
CA PHE A 34 5.63 -11.96 8.71
C PHE A 34 7.07 -11.69 8.27
N LEU A 35 7.32 -10.66 7.45
CA LEU A 35 8.67 -10.27 7.03
C LEU A 35 9.53 -9.84 8.21
N VAL A 36 9.01 -9.04 9.13
CA VAL A 36 9.71 -8.62 10.35
C VAL A 36 10.06 -9.84 11.21
N LYS A 37 9.10 -10.76 11.42
CA LYS A 37 9.37 -12.00 12.16
C LYS A 37 10.49 -12.84 11.53
N ASN A 38 10.48 -13.00 10.20
CA ASN A 38 11.52 -13.76 9.51
C ASN A 38 12.87 -13.05 9.54
N TYR A 39 12.88 -11.72 9.43
CA TYR A 39 14.09 -10.90 9.58
C TYR A 39 14.75 -11.10 10.95
N LEU A 40 13.96 -11.06 12.03
CA LEU A 40 14.48 -11.27 13.39
C LEU A 40 15.04 -12.68 13.63
N VAL A 41 14.59 -13.68 12.85
CA VAL A 41 14.99 -15.08 13.05
C VAL A 41 16.17 -15.48 12.18
N LYS A 42 16.13 -15.19 10.86
CA LYS A 42 17.06 -15.81 9.89
C LYS A 42 17.33 -15.02 8.61
N MET A 43 16.65 -13.91 8.34
CA MET A 43 16.72 -13.26 7.02
C MET A 43 17.84 -12.22 6.97
N ASN A 44 18.57 -12.16 5.86
CA ASN A 44 19.59 -11.13 5.65
C ASN A 44 18.93 -9.76 5.40
N THR A 45 19.63 -8.68 5.75
CA THR A 45 19.13 -7.30 5.58
C THR A 45 18.79 -6.96 4.13
N SER A 46 19.57 -7.46 3.16
CA SER A 46 19.34 -7.24 1.73
C SER A 46 18.03 -7.89 1.24
N GLU A 47 17.78 -9.14 1.64
CA GLU A 47 16.55 -9.87 1.32
C GLU A 47 15.33 -9.19 1.93
N TYR A 48 15.45 -8.67 3.15
CA TYR A 48 14.40 -7.90 3.82
C TYR A 48 14.06 -6.61 3.08
N ILE A 49 15.07 -5.80 2.74
CA ILE A 49 14.86 -4.56 2.00
C ILE A 49 14.21 -4.85 0.65
N PHE A 50 14.69 -5.87 -0.08
CA PHE A 50 14.10 -6.25 -1.37
C PHE A 50 12.63 -6.65 -1.23
N ALA A 51 12.31 -7.52 -0.26
CA ALA A 51 10.94 -7.95 0.00
C ALA A 51 10.01 -6.78 0.37
N VAL A 52 10.48 -5.85 1.21
CA VAL A 52 9.73 -4.65 1.60
C VAL A 52 9.45 -3.75 0.40
N VAL A 53 10.46 -3.52 -0.46
CA VAL A 53 10.31 -2.70 -1.68
C VAL A 53 9.30 -3.33 -2.63
N VAL A 54 9.38 -4.65 -2.85
CA VAL A 54 8.44 -5.38 -3.70
C VAL A 54 7.02 -5.31 -3.14
N LEU A 55 6.85 -5.55 -1.84
CA LEU A 55 5.55 -5.51 -1.17
C LEU A 55 4.92 -4.11 -1.24
N THR A 56 5.71 -3.07 -1.00
CA THR A 56 5.28 -1.67 -1.09
C THR A 56 4.94 -1.29 -2.53
N GLY A 57 5.75 -1.72 -3.50
CA GLY A 57 5.49 -1.53 -4.92
C GLY A 57 4.16 -2.14 -5.36
N LEU A 58 3.87 -3.39 -4.93
CA LEU A 58 2.59 -4.04 -5.18
C LEU A 58 1.41 -3.26 -4.57
N LEU A 59 1.56 -2.77 -3.35
CA LEU A 59 0.55 -1.94 -2.70
C LEU A 59 0.25 -0.67 -3.52
N ILE A 60 1.30 -0.01 -4.03
CA ILE A 60 1.16 1.18 -4.88
C ILE A 60 0.47 0.82 -6.20
N VAL A 61 0.86 -0.28 -6.85
CA VAL A 61 0.23 -0.74 -8.10
C VAL A 61 -1.25 -1.05 -7.91
N VAL A 62 -1.61 -1.73 -6.81
CA VAL A 62 -3.01 -2.02 -6.47
C VAL A 62 -3.77 -0.72 -6.20
N SER A 63 -3.18 0.19 -5.43
CA SER A 63 -3.76 1.51 -5.13
C SER A 63 -3.95 2.35 -6.40
N TYR A 64 -3.03 2.29 -7.35
CA TYR A 64 -3.10 3.02 -8.62
C TYR A 64 -4.14 2.41 -9.57
N LYS A 65 -4.21 1.07 -9.67
CA LYS A 65 -5.17 0.38 -10.55
C LYS A 65 -6.61 0.42 -10.02
N LYS A 66 -6.80 0.48 -8.71
CA LYS A 66 -8.12 0.40 -8.04
C LYS A 66 -8.54 1.71 -7.36
N GLY A 67 -7.67 2.71 -7.35
CA GLY A 67 -7.95 4.04 -6.83
C GLY A 67 -8.41 5.02 -7.89
N GLU A 68 -8.95 6.14 -7.44
CA GLU A 68 -9.21 7.28 -8.33
C GLU A 68 -7.94 7.74 -9.03
N GLN A 69 -8.09 8.17 -10.29
CA GLN A 69 -7.03 8.79 -11.06
C GLN A 69 -6.41 9.93 -10.23
N LEU A 70 -5.09 9.92 -10.11
CA LEU A 70 -4.35 10.85 -9.27
C LEU A 70 -4.67 12.28 -9.71
N ASP A 71 -5.55 12.96 -9.00
CA ASP A 71 -5.90 14.35 -9.27
C ASP A 71 -4.91 15.20 -8.46
N TRP A 72 -3.95 15.81 -9.15
CA TRP A 72 -2.99 16.76 -8.58
C TRP A 72 -3.70 18.08 -8.26
N ARG A 73 -4.64 18.06 -7.31
CA ARG A 73 -5.23 19.27 -6.73
C ARG A 73 -4.29 19.85 -5.68
N ILE A 74 -3.25 20.50 -6.18
CA ILE A 74 -2.31 21.30 -5.38
C ILE A 74 -2.90 22.71 -5.34
N TRP A 75 -3.80 22.95 -4.37
CA TRP A 75 -4.47 24.23 -4.07
C TRP A 75 -5.52 24.72 -5.08
N LYS A 76 -6.69 25.09 -4.55
CA LYS A 76 -7.67 26.01 -5.16
C LYS A 76 -7.97 27.09 -4.13
#